data_AF-A0A929I2L5-F1
#
_entry.id   AF-A0A929I2L5-F1
#
_cell.length_a   1.000
_cell.length_b   1.000
_cell.length_c   1.000
_cell.angle_alpha   90.00
_cell.angle_beta   90.00
_cell.angle_gamma   90.00
#
_symmetry.space_group_name_H-M   'P 1'
#
loop_
_entity.id
_entity.type
_entity.pdbx_description
1 polymer ?
#
loop_
_entity_poly.entity_id
_entity_poly.type
_entity_poly.pdbx_seq_one_letter_code
_entity_poly.pdbx_strand_id
1 'polypeptide(L)' 'TEQFPIAEVAANKIFLAYAVNGQVLPPRHGFPLRVVAEGHYGSEWVKYVHKIEAFKVEG' A
#
# COMPACT_ATOMS: atom_id res chain seq x y z
N THR A 1 -7.23 -2.86 -7.76
CA THR A 1 -6.12 -1.94 -8.05
C THR A 1 -6.50 -0.61 -7.46
N GLU A 2 -5.56 0.06 -6.79
CA GLU A 2 -5.81 1.37 -6.17
C GLU A 2 -4.73 2.34 -6.61
N GLN A 3 -5.04 3.63 -6.54
CA GLN A 3 -4.14 4.72 -6.91
C GLN A 3 -4.09 5.73 -5.78
N PHE A 4 -2.89 6.22 -5.49
CA PHE A 4 -2.67 7.21 -4.44
C PHE A 4 -1.90 8.40 -4.99
N PRO A 5 -2.20 9.63 -4.54
CA PRO A 5 -1.40 10.80 -4.89
C PRO A 5 0.06 10.62 -4.48
N ILE A 6 1.00 10.99 -5.37
CA ILE A 6 2.44 10.89 -5.07
C ILE A 6 2.85 11.70 -3.84
N ALA A 7 2.13 12.78 -3.53
CA ALA A 7 2.34 13.61 -2.35
C ALA A 7 2.10 12.84 -1.04
N GLU A 8 1.14 11.90 -1.01
CA GLU A 8 0.84 11.09 0.17
C GLU A 8 1.86 9.97 0.38
N VAL A 9 2.38 9.41 -0.73
CA VAL A 9 3.55 8.51 -0.69
C VAL A 9 4.75 9.26 -0.11
N ALA A 10 5.03 10.47 -0.59
CA ALA A 10 6.12 11.31 -0.10
C ALA A 10 5.95 11.71 1.38
N ALA A 11 4.71 11.79 1.87
CA ALA A 11 4.39 12.05 3.28
C ALA A 11 4.39 10.78 4.16
N ASN A 12 4.80 9.61 3.65
CA ASN A 12 4.79 8.31 4.33
C ASN A 12 3.40 7.81 4.76
N LYS A 13 2.31 8.36 4.21
CA LYS A 13 0.96 7.86 4.47
C LYS A 13 0.68 6.57 3.70
N ILE A 14 1.33 6.41 2.55
CA ILE A 14 1.20 5.24 1.67
C ILE A 14 2.54 4.53 1.61
N PHE A 15 2.58 3.28 2.08
CA PHE A 15 3.81 2.48 2.05
C PHE A 15 3.52 0.99 1.94
N LEU A 16 4.55 0.21 1.61
CA LEU A 16 4.47 -1.24 1.53
C LEU A 16 4.88 -1.87 2.86
N ALA A 17 4.06 -2.80 3.35
CA ALA A 17 4.33 -3.56 4.55
C ALA A 17 4.54 -5.04 4.22
N TYR A 18 5.63 -5.59 4.73
CA TYR A 18 5.95 -7.03 4.72
C TYR A 18 5.86 -7.66 6.13
N ALA A 19 5.66 -6.83 7.17
CA ALA A 19 5.56 -7.22 8.56
C ALA A 19 4.52 -6.37 9.30
N VAL A 20 3.99 -6.91 10.39
CA VAL A 20 3.04 -6.24 11.29
C VAL A 20 3.32 -6.66 12.73
N ASN A 21 3.35 -5.70 13.66
CA ASN A 21 3.61 -5.95 15.08
C ASN A 21 4.87 -6.79 15.35
N GLY A 22 5.96 -6.51 14.62
CA GLY A 22 7.22 -7.24 14.75
C GLY A 22 7.22 -8.67 14.20
N GLN A 23 6.15 -9.11 13.54
CA GLN A 23 6.04 -10.43 12.94
C GLN A 23 5.87 -10.34 11.43
N VAL A 24 6.18 -11.43 10.72
CA VAL A 24 5.89 -11.57 9.29
C VAL A 24 4.40 -11.36 9.04
N LEU A 25 4.06 -10.62 7.98
CA LEU A 25 2.67 -10.36 7.62
C LEU A 25 1.91 -11.69 7.43
N PRO A 26 0.80 -11.95 8.16
CA PRO A 26 0.04 -13.18 7.97
C PRO A 26 -0.57 -13.27 6.56
N PRO A 27 -0.71 -14.46 5.95
CA PRO A 27 -1.27 -14.62 4.61
C PRO A 27 -2.60 -13.91 4.41
N ARG A 28 -3.56 -14.07 5.35
CA ARG A 28 -4.87 -13.39 5.31
C ARG A 28 -4.80 -11.84 5.28
N HIS A 29 -3.68 -11.28 5.72
CA HIS A 29 -3.42 -9.84 5.75
C HIS A 29 -2.61 -9.35 4.54
N GLY A 30 -2.20 -10.24 3.64
CA GLY A 30 -1.60 -9.85 2.35
C GLY A 30 -0.15 -10.26 2.16
N PHE A 31 0.36 -11.29 2.83
CA PHE A 31 1.70 -11.81 2.57
C PHE A 31 1.91 -12.11 1.07
N PRO A 32 3.07 -11.80 0.46
CA PRO A 32 4.28 -11.28 1.11
C PRO A 32 4.29 -9.77 1.31
N LEU A 33 3.38 -9.04 0.67
CA LEU A 33 3.43 -7.59 0.57
C LEU A 33 2.02 -7.00 0.44
N ARG A 34 1.74 -5.97 1.24
CA ARG A 34 0.50 -5.19 1.13
C ARG A 34 0.79 -3.70 1.10
N VAL A 35 -0.18 -2.92 0.61
CA VAL A 35 -0.24 -1.48 0.86
C VAL A 35 -0.80 -1.22 2.26
N VAL A 36 -0.18 -0.27 2.94
CA VAL A 36 -0.73 0.48 4.06
C VAL A 36 -1.06 1.87 3.55
N ALA A 37 -2.31 2.31 3.74
CA ALA A 37 -2.81 3.60 3.27
C ALA A 37 -3.46 4.37 4.43
N GLU A 38 -2.66 5.11 5.18
CA GLU A 38 -3.11 5.86 6.35
C GLU A 38 -4.16 6.92 5.97
N GLY A 39 -5.30 6.90 6.66
CA GLY A 39 -6.42 7.82 6.39
C GLY A 39 -7.40 7.36 5.31
N HIS A 40 -7.16 6.21 4.69
CA HIS A 40 -8.04 5.59 3.69
C HIS A 40 -8.91 4.48 4.27
N TYR A 41 -9.97 4.11 3.54
CA TYR A 41 -10.77 2.96 3.91
C TYR A 41 -9.94 1.67 3.82
N GLY A 42 -10.18 0.72 4.74
CA GLY A 42 -9.43 -0.54 4.78
C GLY A 42 -9.54 -1.38 3.51
N SER A 43 -10.57 -1.14 2.67
CA SER A 43 -10.71 -1.74 1.33
C SER A 43 -9.64 -1.27 0.34
N GLU A 44 -9.12 -0.05 0.51
CA GLU A 44 -8.09 0.54 -0.35
C GLU A 44 -6.69 -0.03 -0.01
N TRP A 45 -6.55 -0.75 1.10
CA TRP A 45 -5.27 -1.34 1.51
C TRP A 45 -5.01 -2.65 0.75
N VAL A 46 -4.57 -2.52 -0.50
CA VAL A 46 -4.31 -3.62 -1.43
C VAL A 46 -3.44 -4.71 -0.80
N LYS A 47 -3.92 -5.94 -0.81
CA LYS A 47 -3.18 -7.14 -0.36
C LYS A 47 -2.50 -7.81 -1.55
N TYR A 48 -1.46 -8.60 -1.29
CA TYR A 48 -0.80 -9.43 -2.30
C TYR A 48 -0.20 -8.61 -3.44
N VAL A 49 0.42 -7.48 -3.10
CA VAL A 49 1.01 -6.54 -4.07
C VAL A 49 2.12 -7.25 -4.84
N HIS A 50 1.98 -7.30 -6.17
CA HIS A 50 2.96 -7.88 -7.07
C HIS A 50 3.39 -6.93 -8.20
N LYS A 51 2.77 -5.75 -8.30
CA LYS A 51 3.05 -4.72 -9.31
C LYS A 51 2.72 -3.34 -8.76
N ILE A 52 3.56 -2.36 -9.05
CA ILE A 52 3.35 -0.94 -8.77
C ILE A 52 3.73 -0.17 -10.03
N GLU A 53 2.93 0.82 -10.40
CA GLU A 53 3.18 1.69 -11.53
C GLU A 53 2.99 3.13 -11.08
N ALA A 54 3.87 4.00 -11.56
CA ALA A 54 3.74 5.45 -11.40
C ALA A 54 3.50 6.06 -12.77
N PHE A 55 2.47 6.89 -12.88
CA PHE A 55 2.14 7.62 -14.10
C PHE A 55 2.01 9.09 -13.75
N LYS A 56 2.49 9.94 -14.65
CA LYS A 56 2.28 11.38 -14.56
C LYS A 56 0.89 11.68 -15.11
N VAL A 57 0.06 12.37 -14.34
CA VAL A 57 -1.19 12.91 -14.87
C VAL A 57 -0.84 14.22 -15.57
N GLU A 58 -0.89 14.23 -16.89
CA GLU A 58 -0.85 15.46 -17.67
C GLU A 58 -2.26 16.04 -17.70
N GLY A 59 -2.37 17.33 -17.37
CA GLY A 59 -3.63 18.07 -17.38
C GLY A 59 -4.02 18.53 -18.77
#